data_AF-A0A1Q8BZF2-F1
#
_entry.id   AF-A0A1Q8BZF2-F1
#
_cell.length_a   1.000
_cell.length_b   1.000
_cell.length_c   1.000
_cell.angle_alpha   90.00
_cell.angle_beta   90.00
_cell.angle_gamma   90.00
#
_symmetry.space_group_name_H-M   'P 1'
#
loop_
_entity.id
_entity.type
_entity.pdbx_description
1 polymer ?
#
loop_
_entity_poly.entity_id
_entity_poly.type
_entity_poly.pdbx_seq_one_letter_code
_entity_poly.pdbx_strand_id
1 'polypeptide(L)'
;MAANRSAMYYFSGTENEAKAGCSKTVANDTPAPGGATAVSAGGQFCIRTSDGRIGWISCNDAEYNSSRTGYIVLNYRLFDQE
;
A
#
# COMPACT_ATOMS: atom_id res chain seq x y z
N MET A 1 7.40 -9.52 16.40
CA MET A 1 6.82 -8.25 16.90
C MET A 1 5.52 -8.02 16.13
N ALA A 2 4.36 -8.05 16.80
CA ALA A 2 3.09 -7.75 16.14
C ALA A 2 3.09 -6.28 15.67
N ALA A 3 2.61 -6.02 14.47
CA ALA A 3 2.56 -4.68 13.93
C ALA A 3 1.43 -3.89 14.60
N ASN A 4 1.71 -3.07 15.60
CA ASN A 4 0.66 -2.30 16.32
C ASN A 4 -0.09 -1.25 15.45
N ARG A 5 0.17 -1.19 14.13
CA ARG A 5 -0.53 -0.34 13.16
C ARG A 5 -0.46 -0.91 11.74
N SER A 6 -1.55 -0.75 10.99
CA SER A 6 -1.55 -0.88 9.54
C SER A 6 -0.88 0.34 8.89
N ALA A 7 -0.24 0.14 7.75
CA ALA A 7 0.41 1.21 6.99
C ALA A 7 0.42 0.91 5.49
N MET A 8 0.47 1.98 4.68
CA MET A 8 0.54 1.94 3.23
C MET A 8 1.71 2.82 2.77
N TYR A 9 2.51 2.33 1.83
CA TYR A 9 3.74 2.96 1.35
C TYR A 9 3.71 3.01 -0.17
N TYR A 10 4.07 4.14 -0.77
CA TYR A 10 4.18 4.23 -2.21
C TYR A 10 5.17 3.18 -2.74
N PHE A 11 4.79 2.54 -3.84
CA PHE A 11 5.61 1.59 -4.57
C PHE A 11 5.40 1.79 -6.07
N SER A 12 6.43 1.49 -6.87
CA SER A 12 6.32 1.50 -8.33
C SER A 12 6.95 0.23 -8.88
N GLY A 13 6.16 -0.62 -9.54
CA GLY A 13 6.63 -1.86 -10.15
C GLY A 13 5.52 -2.86 -10.45
N THR A 14 5.89 -4.11 -10.59
CA THR A 14 4.98 -5.25 -10.78
C THR A 14 4.69 -5.93 -9.44
N GLU A 15 3.65 -6.77 -9.39
CA GLU A 15 3.38 -7.61 -8.21
C GLU A 15 4.58 -8.49 -7.85
N ASN A 16 5.30 -9.02 -8.85
CA ASN A 16 6.48 -9.86 -8.62
C ASN A 16 7.63 -9.08 -7.99
N GLU A 17 7.86 -7.84 -8.42
CA GLU A 17 8.84 -6.95 -7.78
C GLU A 17 8.41 -6.58 -6.36
N ALA A 18 7.09 -6.43 -6.14
CA ALA A 18 6.54 -6.12 -4.83
C ALA A 18 6.73 -7.25 -3.81
N LYS A 19 6.72 -8.53 -4.22
CA LYS A 19 7.02 -9.66 -3.31
C LYS A 19 8.36 -9.52 -2.61
N ALA A 20 9.39 -9.07 -3.33
CA ALA A 20 10.72 -8.83 -2.77
C ALA A 20 10.90 -7.40 -2.22
N GLY A 21 10.21 -6.43 -2.80
CA GLY A 21 10.34 -5.01 -2.47
C GLY A 21 9.58 -4.60 -1.22
N CYS A 22 8.35 -5.08 -1.03
CA CYS A 22 7.49 -4.61 0.05
C CYS A 22 8.00 -4.97 1.44
N SER A 23 8.66 -6.12 1.60
CA SER A 23 9.31 -6.47 2.86
C SER A 23 10.39 -5.46 3.25
N LYS A 24 11.21 -5.02 2.28
CA LYS A 24 12.25 -3.99 2.48
C LYS A 24 11.66 -2.61 2.74
N THR A 25 10.67 -2.20 1.95
CA THR A 25 9.99 -0.91 2.11
C THR A 25 9.35 -0.79 3.50
N VAL A 26 8.67 -1.86 3.95
CA VAL A 26 8.03 -1.91 5.27
C VAL A 26 9.06 -2.04 6.41
N ALA A 27 10.16 -2.77 6.21
CA ALA A 27 11.21 -2.89 7.22
C ALA A 27 11.95 -1.56 7.46
N ASN A 28 12.06 -0.73 6.42
CA ASN A 28 12.61 0.61 6.51
C ASN A 28 11.56 1.67 6.94
N ASP A 29 10.41 1.26 7.49
CA ASP A 29 9.36 2.15 8.02
C ASP A 29 9.95 3.06 9.11
N THR A 30 10.42 4.22 8.65
CA THR A 30 10.71 5.37 9.49
C THR A 30 9.57 6.33 9.17
N PRO A 31 8.60 6.54 10.08
CA PRO A 31 7.51 7.46 9.82
C PRO A 31 8.07 8.87 9.64
N ALA A 32 8.32 9.26 8.40
CA ALA A 32 8.58 10.65 8.07
C ALA A 32 7.25 11.40 8.25
N PRO A 33 7.21 12.50 9.02
CA PRO A 33 6.05 13.38 9.02
C PRO A 33 6.01 14.05 7.64
N GLY A 34 5.26 13.48 6.70
CA GLY A 34 5.38 13.87 5.30
C GLY A 34 4.28 13.32 4.41
N GLY A 35 3.10 13.95 4.51
CA GLY A 35 2.07 13.98 3.48
C GLY A 35 1.27 12.69 3.28
N ALA A 36 -0.05 12.81 3.25
CA ALA A 36 -0.89 11.74 2.74
C ALA A 36 -0.44 11.40 1.30
N THR A 37 0.04 10.18 1.07
CA THR A 37 0.21 9.72 -0.31
C THR A 37 -1.18 9.62 -0.91
N ALA A 38 -1.46 10.44 -1.92
CA ALA A 38 -2.75 10.40 -2.60
C ALA A 38 -2.87 9.05 -3.32
N VAL A 39 -3.95 8.32 -3.04
CA VAL A 39 -4.31 7.15 -3.83
C VAL A 39 -4.82 7.66 -5.17
N SER A 40 -4.24 7.24 -6.28
CA SER A 40 -4.65 7.68 -7.62
C SER A 40 -4.68 6.48 -8.56
N ALA A 41 -5.52 6.54 -9.59
CA ALA A 41 -5.55 5.52 -10.64
C ALA A 41 -4.13 5.25 -11.19
N GLY A 42 -3.79 3.97 -11.36
CA GLY A 42 -2.44 3.50 -11.71
C GLY A 42 -1.44 3.45 -10.55
N GLY A 43 -1.77 4.04 -9.41
CA GLY A 43 -0.92 4.04 -8.22
C GLY A 43 -0.76 2.65 -7.61
N GLN A 44 0.40 2.39 -7.03
CA GLN A 44 0.71 1.09 -6.42
C GLN A 44 1.36 1.31 -5.07
N PHE A 45 1.13 0.37 -4.16
CA PHE A 45 1.50 0.53 -2.77
C PHE A 45 1.90 -0.79 -2.14
N CYS A 46 2.88 -0.74 -1.24
CA CYS A 46 3.13 -1.81 -0.29
C CYS A 46 2.28 -1.58 0.96
N ILE A 47 1.77 -2.66 1.54
CA ILE A 47 1.01 -2.60 2.80
C ILE A 47 1.62 -3.49 3.86
N ARG A 48 1.44 -3.07 5.11
CA ARG A 48 1.57 -3.92 6.28
C ARG A 48 0.24 -3.92 7.04
N THR A 49 -0.29 -5.09 7.34
CA THR A 49 -1.48 -5.26 8.19
C THR A 49 -1.09 -5.21 9.68
N SER A 50 -2.06 -5.01 10.57
CA SER A 50 -1.82 -4.99 12.01
C SER A 50 -1.35 -6.35 12.58
N ASP A 51 -1.68 -7.45 11.93
CA ASP A 51 -1.14 -8.77 12.30
C ASP A 51 0.25 -9.06 11.70
N GLY A 52 0.85 -8.08 10.99
CA GLY A 52 2.22 -8.14 10.50
C GLY A 52 2.39 -8.77 9.11
N ARG A 53 1.29 -9.13 8.44
CA ARG A 53 1.36 -9.57 7.04
C ARG A 53 1.72 -8.42 6.13
N ILE A 54 2.45 -8.73 5.06
CA ILE A 54 2.91 -7.77 4.06
C ILE A 54 2.20 -8.07 2.74
N GLY A 55 1.90 -7.04 1.98
CA GLY A 55 1.24 -7.21 0.70
C GLY A 55 1.47 -6.05 -0.25
N TRP A 56 0.81 -6.15 -1.39
CA TRP A 56 0.81 -5.17 -2.47
C TRP A 56 -0.62 -4.77 -2.83
N ILE A 57 -0.80 -3.50 -3.19
CA ILE A 57 -2.05 -2.91 -3.64
C ILE A 57 -1.80 -2.21 -4.97
N SER A 58 -2.72 -2.36 -5.93
CA SER A 58 -2.85 -1.50 -7.09
C SER A 58 -4.17 -0.75 -7.07
N CYS A 59 -4.13 0.56 -7.35
CA CYS A 59 -5.30 1.38 -7.59
C CYS A 59 -5.64 1.32 -9.06
N ASN A 60 -6.67 0.57 -9.42
CA ASN A 60 -7.08 0.41 -10.81
C ASN A 60 -7.81 1.66 -11.30
N ASP A 61 -8.62 2.24 -10.43
CA ASP A 61 -9.44 3.41 -10.74
C ASP A 61 -9.74 4.20 -9.47
N ALA A 62 -9.91 5.50 -9.61
CA ALA A 62 -10.26 6.39 -8.52
C ALA A 62 -10.97 7.64 -9.05
N GLU A 63 -12.13 7.96 -8.48
CA GLU A 63 -12.84 9.20 -8.75
C GLU A 63 -12.93 10.03 -7.47
N TYR A 64 -12.49 11.28 -7.57
CA TYR A 64 -12.63 12.29 -6.53
C TYR A 64 -13.40 13.46 -7.10
N ASN A 65 -14.67 13.62 -6.71
CA ASN A 65 -15.44 14.78 -7.12
C ASN A 65 -15.57 15.83 -6.00
N SER A 66 -15.87 17.06 -6.40
CA SER A 66 -16.05 18.21 -5.50
C SER A 66 -17.27 18.08 -4.58
N SER A 67 -18.16 17.13 -4.85
CA SER A 67 -19.36 16.86 -4.06
C SER A 67 -19.12 15.85 -2.92
N ARG A 68 -17.86 15.47 -2.68
CA ARG A 68 -17.45 14.46 -1.67
C ARG A 68 -18.05 13.07 -1.91
N THR A 69 -18.54 12.81 -3.13
CA THR A 69 -18.87 11.48 -3.61
C THR A 69 -17.72 11.00 -4.50
N GLY A 70 -17.44 9.71 -4.48
CA GLY A 70 -16.27 9.17 -5.16
C GLY A 70 -16.07 7.72 -4.83
N TYR A 71 -15.11 7.10 -5.50
CA TYR A 71 -14.75 5.71 -5.28
C TYR A 71 -13.27 5.48 -5.52
N ILE A 72 -12.78 4.36 -5.02
CA ILE A 72 -11.45 3.82 -5.30
C ILE A 72 -11.62 2.32 -5.53
N VAL A 73 -11.07 1.82 -6.64
CA VAL A 73 -11.01 0.39 -6.95
C VAL A 73 -9.60 -0.11 -6.68
N LEU A 74 -9.46 -0.98 -5.68
CA LEU A 74 -8.19 -1.56 -5.27
C LEU A 74 -8.16 -3.06 -5.58
N ASN A 75 -7.12 -3.52 -6.25
CA ASN A 75 -6.71 -4.91 -6.17
C ASN A 75 -5.63 -5.03 -5.10
N TYR A 76 -5.68 -6.08 -4.29
CA TYR A 76 -4.65 -6.33 -3.30
C TYR A 76 -4.25 -7.81 -3.27
N ARG A 77 -3.00 -8.05 -2.85
CA ARG A 77 -2.49 -9.38 -2.56
C ARG A 77 -1.64 -9.34 -1.30
N LEU A 78 -1.97 -10.21 -0.34
CA LEU A 78 -1.07 -10.50 0.77
C LEU A 78 -0.08 -11.57 0.33
N PHE A 79 1.17 -11.41 0.73
CA PHE A 79 2.22 -12.38 0.47
C PHE A 79 2.27 -13.38 1.62
N ASP A 80 2.48 -14.65 1.29
CA ASP A 80 2.75 -15.67 2.28
C ASP A 80 4.09 -15.36 2.97
N GLN A 81 4.12 -15.50 4.29
CA GLN A 81 5.38 -15.48 5.04
C GLN A 81 5.97 -16.88 4.93
N GLU A 82 6.94 -17.08 4.03
CA GLU A 82 7.84 -18.25 4.09
C GLU A 82 8.70 -18.23 5.36
#